data_AF-A0A7R9MU47-F1
#
_entry.id   AF-A0A7R9MU47-F1
#
_cell.length_a   1.000
_cell.length_b   1.000
_cell.length_c   1.000
_cell.angle_alpha   90.00
_cell.angle_beta   90.00
_cell.angle_gamma   90.00
#
_symmetry.space_group_name_H-M   'P 1'
#
loop_
_entity.id
_entity.type
_entity.pdbx_description
1 polymer ?
#
loop_
_entity_poly.entity_id
_entity_poly.type
_entity_poly.pdbx_seq_one_letter_code
_entity_poly.pdbx_strand_id
1 'polypeptide(L)'
;MILSFDEITKWFGVTLFEIFMVLVSLLIYSILLVLKIDTSLGDEWLCWWSVHSPLFVCDALLSYFCIIVFIRQYLDGKYKMALFRAVWSVNQILLLFLSKLLLCFKLE
;
A
#
# COMPACT_ATOMS: atom_id res chain seq x y z
N MET A 1 -22.82 -16.31 7.81
CA MET A 1 -23.07 -15.26 6.79
C MET A 1 -21.89 -14.32 6.87
N ILE A 2 -20.88 -14.59 6.05
CA ILE A 2 -19.63 -13.83 6.00
C ILE A 2 -19.98 -12.47 5.40
N LEU A 3 -19.62 -11.39 6.09
CA LEU A 3 -19.86 -9.99 5.74
C LEU A 3 -19.84 -9.76 4.22
N SER A 4 -20.94 -9.23 3.68
CA SER A 4 -21.04 -8.94 2.25
C SER A 4 -19.93 -7.95 1.87
N PHE A 5 -19.26 -8.19 0.74
CA PHE A 5 -18.15 -7.36 0.26
C PHE A 5 -18.54 -5.88 0.12
N ASP A 6 -19.82 -5.60 -0.14
CA ASP A 6 -20.40 -4.26 -0.19
C ASP A 6 -20.41 -3.55 1.18
N GLU A 7 -20.52 -4.30 2.26
CA GLU A 7 -20.63 -3.78 3.62
C GLU A 7 -19.25 -3.41 4.18
N ILE A 8 -18.22 -4.22 3.86
CA ILE A 8 -16.81 -3.96 4.19
C ILE A 8 -16.29 -2.75 3.40
N THR A 9 -16.59 -2.66 2.12
CA THR A 9 -16.20 -1.51 1.28
C THR A 9 -16.91 -0.21 1.71
N LYS A 10 -18.15 -0.30 2.21
CA LYS A 10 -18.84 0.85 2.84
C LYS A 10 -18.20 1.27 4.16
N TRP A 11 -17.81 0.31 5.01
CA TRP A 11 -17.29 0.57 6.36
C TRP A 11 -15.86 1.11 6.35
N PHE A 12 -14.97 0.49 5.59
CA PHE A 12 -13.59 0.97 5.49
C PHE A 12 -13.49 2.23 4.60
N GLY A 13 -14.46 2.44 3.72
CA GLY A 13 -14.35 3.44 2.66
C GLY A 13 -13.25 3.11 1.64
N VAL A 14 -12.52 2.02 1.83
CA VAL A 14 -11.47 1.49 0.98
C VAL A 14 -12.15 0.59 -0.06
N THR A 15 -11.79 0.77 -1.31
CA THR A 15 -12.33 0.01 -2.41
C THR A 15 -11.76 -1.40 -2.47
N LEU A 16 -12.55 -2.32 -2.99
CA LEU A 16 -12.14 -3.70 -3.25
C LEU A 16 -10.84 -3.77 -4.08
N PHE A 17 -10.63 -2.77 -4.94
CA PHE A 17 -9.44 -2.62 -5.76
C PHE A 17 -8.18 -2.34 -4.92
N GLU A 18 -8.25 -1.47 -3.92
CA GLU A 18 -7.12 -1.16 -3.05
C GLU A 18 -6.64 -2.39 -2.26
N ILE A 19 -7.58 -3.20 -1.76
CA ILE A 19 -7.27 -4.45 -1.05
C ILE A 19 -6.62 -5.46 -2.01
N PHE A 20 -7.17 -5.59 -3.22
CA PHE A 20 -6.63 -6.49 -4.24
C PHE A 20 -5.20 -6.10 -4.66
N MET A 21 -4.94 -4.81 -4.85
CA MET A 21 -3.60 -4.29 -5.19
C MET A 21 -2.58 -4.60 -4.09
N VAL A 22 -2.95 -4.41 -2.82
CA VAL A 22 -2.10 -4.74 -1.67
C VAL A 22 -1.83 -6.25 -1.62
N LEU A 23 -2.84 -7.08 -1.86
CA LEU A 23 -2.69 -8.54 -1.87
C LEU A 23 -1.71 -9.02 -2.96
N VAL A 24 -1.86 -8.51 -4.18
CA VAL A 24 -0.96 -8.84 -5.30
C VAL A 24 0.46 -8.38 -5.01
N SER A 25 0.62 -7.16 -4.48
CA SER A 25 1.94 -6.63 -4.11
C SER A 25 2.62 -7.45 -3.01
N LEU A 26 1.87 -7.91 -2.01
CA LEU A 26 2.40 -8.77 -0.95
C LEU A 26 2.82 -10.14 -1.49
N LEU A 27 2.06 -10.70 -2.42
CA LEU A 27 2.39 -11.98 -3.05
C LEU A 27 3.69 -11.87 -3.85
N ILE A 28 3.85 -10.82 -4.66
CA ILE A 28 5.08 -10.56 -5.42
C ILE A 28 6.25 -10.36 -4.45
N TYR A 29 6.11 -9.53 -3.42
CA TYR A 29 7.14 -9.30 -2.41
C TYR A 29 7.55 -10.60 -1.71
N SER A 30 6.60 -11.47 -1.34
CA SER A 30 6.90 -12.76 -0.71
C SER A 30 7.74 -13.66 -1.62
N ILE A 31 7.45 -13.69 -2.92
CA ILE A 31 8.23 -14.49 -3.88
C ILE A 31 9.65 -13.93 -3.99
N LEU A 32 9.82 -12.61 -4.15
CA LEU A 32 11.13 -11.98 -4.21
C LEU A 32 11.95 -12.16 -2.93
N LEU A 33 11.29 -12.11 -1.76
CA LEU A 33 11.92 -12.30 -0.46
C LEU A 33 12.45 -13.72 -0.32
N VAL A 34 11.65 -14.74 -0.66
CA VAL A 34 12.09 -16.14 -0.65
C VAL A 34 13.26 -16.32 -1.62
N LEU A 35 13.20 -15.73 -2.80
CA LEU A 35 14.27 -15.82 -3.80
C LEU A 35 15.60 -15.23 -3.27
N LYS A 36 15.54 -14.09 -2.58
CA LYS A 36 16.72 -13.42 -1.97
C LYS A 36 17.33 -14.24 -0.83
N ILE A 37 16.53 -14.96 -0.05
CA ILE A 37 17.01 -15.78 1.08
C ILE A 37 17.59 -17.11 0.61
N ASP A 38 16.96 -17.75 -0.38
CA ASP A 38 17.32 -19.11 -0.83
C ASP A 38 18.54 -19.10 -1.78
N THR A 39 18.71 -18.02 -2.55
CA THR A 39 19.93 -17.83 -3.35
C THR A 39 21.07 -17.28 -2.48
N SER A 40 21.95 -18.17 -2.00
CA SER A 40 23.25 -17.82 -1.38
C SER A 40 24.22 -17.06 -2.31
N LEU A 41 23.79 -16.73 -3.52
CA LEU A 41 24.52 -16.00 -4.57
C LEU A 41 24.19 -14.49 -4.61
N GLY A 42 23.37 -14.01 -3.68
CA GLY A 42 22.52 -12.84 -3.90
C GLY A 42 23.06 -11.46 -3.51
N ASP A 43 24.31 -11.27 -3.11
CA ASP A 43 24.80 -9.93 -2.75
C ASP A 43 25.16 -9.07 -3.96
N GLU A 44 25.53 -9.66 -5.10
CA GLU A 44 25.95 -8.87 -6.27
C GLU A 44 24.82 -8.47 -7.24
N TRP A 45 23.69 -9.17 -7.25
CA TRP A 45 22.63 -8.97 -8.27
C TRP A 45 21.31 -8.43 -7.74
N LEU A 46 21.00 -8.63 -6.45
CA LEU A 46 19.69 -8.28 -5.89
C LEU A 46 19.81 -7.38 -4.67
N CYS A 47 19.84 -6.07 -4.88
CA CYS A 47 19.79 -5.07 -3.81
C CYS A 47 18.47 -5.19 -3.02
N TRP A 48 18.50 -4.91 -1.71
CA TRP A 48 17.30 -4.88 -0.86
C TRP A 48 16.24 -3.90 -1.37
N TRP A 49 16.67 -2.81 -2.01
CA TRP A 49 15.83 -1.88 -2.74
C TRP A 49 14.98 -2.54 -3.84
N SER A 50 15.53 -3.49 -4.59
CA SER A 50 14.81 -4.17 -5.67
C SER A 50 13.78 -5.16 -5.13
N VAL A 51 14.06 -5.80 -3.99
CA VAL A 51 13.12 -6.70 -3.31
C VAL A 51 11.91 -5.91 -2.78
N HIS A 52 12.15 -4.71 -2.25
CA HIS A 52 11.10 -3.87 -1.66
C HIS A 52 10.32 -3.02 -2.68
N SER A 53 10.86 -2.86 -3.90
CA SER A 53 10.26 -2.10 -5.01
C SER A 53 8.76 -2.35 -5.26
N PRO A 54 8.26 -3.60 -5.40
CA PRO A 54 6.83 -3.83 -5.63
C PRO A 54 5.95 -3.27 -4.53
N LEU A 55 6.42 -3.33 -3.28
CA LEU A 55 5.71 -2.80 -2.12
C LEU A 55 5.63 -1.26 -2.14
N PHE A 56 6.69 -0.59 -2.63
CA PHE A 56 6.70 0.87 -2.83
C PHE A 56 5.79 1.32 -3.98
N VAL A 57 5.78 0.59 -5.09
CA VAL A 57 4.87 0.86 -6.22
C VAL A 57 3.41 0.74 -5.78
N CYS A 58 3.11 -0.25 -4.94
CA CYS A 58 1.76 -0.41 -4.38
C CYS A 58 1.35 0.77 -3.50
N ASP A 59 2.23 1.24 -2.61
CA ASP A 59 1.96 2.41 -1.75
C ASP A 59 1.72 3.68 -2.60
N ALA A 60 2.48 3.87 -3.69
CA ALA A 60 2.28 4.98 -4.61
C ALA A 60 0.92 4.92 -5.32
N LEU A 61 0.51 3.73 -5.78
CA LEU A 61 -0.81 3.52 -6.40
C LEU A 61 -1.95 3.72 -5.41
N LEU A 62 -1.76 3.30 -4.15
CA LEU A 62 -2.72 3.51 -3.07
C LEU A 62 -2.87 5.01 -2.72
N SER A 63 -1.76 5.74 -2.68
CA SER A 63 -1.78 7.20 -2.50
C SER A 63 -2.50 7.91 -3.65
N TYR A 64 -2.24 7.49 -4.90
CA TYR A 64 -2.91 8.05 -6.07
C TYR A 64 -4.44 7.83 -6.01
N PHE A 65 -4.86 6.63 -5.62
CA PHE A 65 -6.27 6.32 -5.47
C PHE A 65 -6.94 7.12 -4.34
N CYS A 66 -6.24 7.32 -3.22
CA CYS A 66 -6.70 8.15 -2.10
C CYS A 66 -7.00 9.59 -2.56
N ILE A 67 -6.14 10.16 -3.42
CA ILE A 67 -6.33 11.50 -4.00
C ILE A 67 -7.58 11.55 -4.88
N ILE A 68 -7.80 10.54 -5.74
CA ILE A 68 -8.99 10.48 -6.60
C ILE A 68 -10.28 10.44 -5.77
N VAL A 69 -10.31 9.59 -4.74
CA VAL A 69 -11.48 9.48 -3.85
C VAL A 69 -11.71 10.79 -3.11
N PHE A 70 -10.65 11.47 -2.69
CA PHE A 70 -10.73 12.78 -2.06
C PHE A 70 -11.35 13.84 -3.00
N ILE A 71 -10.91 13.91 -4.26
CA ILE A 71 -11.47 14.84 -5.25
C ILE A 71 -12.96 14.56 -5.49
N ARG A 72 -13.35 13.29 -5.60
CA ARG A 72 -14.77 12.91 -5.80
C ARG A 72 -15.64 13.32 -4.61
N GLN A 73 -15.18 13.07 -3.39
CA GLN A 73 -15.91 13.46 -2.17
C GLN A 73 -15.98 14.98 -1.97
N TYR A 74 -14.98 15.71 -2.47
CA TYR A 74 -14.99 17.16 -2.52
C TYR A 74 -16.10 17.67 -3.47
N LEU A 75 -16.27 17.04 -4.63
CA LEU A 75 -17.34 17.38 -5.58
C LEU A 75 -18.75 17.09 -5.03
N ASP A 76 -18.91 16.04 -4.22
CA ASP A 76 -20.17 15.65 -3.59
C ASP A 76 -20.58 16.52 -2.37
N GLY A 77 -19.82 17.58 -2.07
CA GLY A 77 -20.17 18.58 -1.03
C GLY A 77 -19.90 18.16 0.42
N LYS A 78 -19.26 17.01 0.65
CA LYS A 78 -18.98 16.46 2.00
C LYS A 78 -17.57 16.78 2.51
N TYR A 79 -17.23 18.07 2.54
CA TYR A 79 -15.87 18.58 2.72
C TYR A 79 -15.16 18.14 4.03
N LYS A 80 -15.81 18.29 5.20
CA LYS A 80 -15.14 18.04 6.49
C LYS A 80 -14.79 16.58 6.73
N MET A 81 -15.72 15.66 6.41
CA MET A 81 -15.49 14.22 6.57
C MET A 81 -14.47 13.70 5.57
N ALA A 82 -14.51 14.20 4.33
CA ALA A 82 -13.57 13.82 3.28
C ALA A 82 -12.13 14.24 3.60
N LEU A 83 -11.93 15.48 4.07
CA LEU A 83 -10.62 15.98 4.48
C LEU A 83 -10.03 15.20 5.64
N PHE A 84 -10.82 14.98 6.71
CA PHE A 84 -10.34 14.24 7.88
C PHE A 84 -9.94 12.80 7.49
N ARG A 85 -10.75 12.14 6.67
CA ARG A 85 -10.48 10.80 6.17
C ARG A 85 -9.24 10.75 5.26
N ALA A 86 -9.10 11.70 4.34
CA ALA A 86 -7.95 11.76 3.43
C ALA A 86 -6.64 12.02 4.18
N VAL A 87 -6.63 12.99 5.11
CA VAL A 87 -5.46 13.26 5.96
C VAL A 87 -5.08 12.03 6.78
N TRP A 88 -6.08 11.34 7.37
CA TRP A 88 -5.83 10.11 8.11
C TRP A 88 -5.24 9.00 7.23
N SER A 89 -5.82 8.80 6.05
CA SER A 89 -5.38 7.77 5.09
C SER A 89 -3.98 8.06 4.55
N VAL A 90 -3.69 9.30 4.16
CA VAL A 90 -2.37 9.71 3.68
C VAL A 90 -1.34 9.56 4.80
N ASN A 91 -1.66 9.94 6.03
CA ASN A 91 -0.76 9.78 7.17
C ASN A 91 -0.43 8.30 7.44
N GLN A 92 -1.41 7.39 7.32
CA GLN A 92 -1.18 5.95 7.45
C GLN A 92 -0.27 5.40 6.34
N ILE A 93 -0.53 5.78 5.08
CA ILE A 93 0.32 5.39 3.93
C ILE A 93 1.75 5.92 4.11
N LEU A 94 1.88 7.17 4.58
CA LEU A 94 3.18 7.80 4.83
C LEU A 94 3.95 7.08 5.93
N LEU A 95 3.31 6.71 7.05
CA LEU A 95 3.96 5.93 8.11
C LEU A 95 4.41 4.55 7.61
N LEU A 96 3.57 3.87 6.83
CA LEU A 96 3.93 2.58 6.25
C LEU A 96 5.13 2.72 5.32
N PHE A 97 5.13 3.72 4.44
CA PHE A 97 6.24 4.02 3.55
C PHE A 97 7.54 4.31 4.31
N LEU A 98 7.48 5.17 5.35
CA LEU A 98 8.62 5.48 6.21
C LEU A 98 9.17 4.24 6.90
N SER A 99 8.32 3.39 7.46
CA SER A 99 8.78 2.17 8.15
C SER A 99 9.50 1.19 7.21
N LYS A 100 9.01 1.06 5.98
CA LYS A 100 9.60 0.26 4.90
C LYS A 100 10.94 0.82 4.44
N LEU A 101 11.03 2.14 4.26
CA LEU A 101 12.28 2.84 3.96
C LEU A 101 13.34 2.64 5.05
N LEU A 102 12.93 2.79 6.32
CA LEU A 102 13.81 2.64 7.47
C LEU A 102 14.31 1.20 7.62
N LEU A 103 13.46 0.22 7.28
CA LEU A 103 13.85 -1.18 7.16
C LEU A 103 14.89 -1.40 6.06
N CYS A 104 14.70 -0.79 4.88
CA CYS A 104 15.66 -0.89 3.78
C CYS A 104 17.03 -0.32 4.16
N PHE A 105 17.06 0.86 4.80
CA PHE A 105 18.30 1.48 5.31
C PHE A 105 18.99 0.69 6.43
N LYS A 106 18.27 -0.15 7.16
CA LYS A 106 18.85 -0.99 8.21
C LYS A 106 19.40 -2.32 7.66
N LEU A 107 18.83 -2.81 6.56
CA LEU A 107 19.22 -4.08 5.94
C LEU A 107 20.39 -3.96 4.95
N GLU A 108 20.62 -2.75 4.44
CA GLU A 108 21.81 -2.35 3.70
C GLU A 108 22.93 -1.92 4.65
#